data_AF-A0A8T3N2E7-F1
#
_entry.id   AF-A0A8T3N2E7-F1
#
_cell.length_a   1.000
_cell.length_b   1.000
_cell.length_c   1.000
_cell.angle_alpha   90.00
_cell.angle_beta   90.00
_cell.angle_gamma   90.00
#
_symmetry.space_group_name_H-M   'P 1'
#
loop_
_entity.id
_entity.type
_entity.pdbx_description
1 polymer ?
#
loop_
_entity_poly.entity_id
_entity_poly.type
_entity_poly.pdbx_seq_one_letter_code
_entity_poly.pdbx_strand_id
1 'polypeptide(L)'
;MTDTKLPTDKRVVLPVDPTRRTEIDKQRVPMSARPYRLLALVKQDAVVRVQKEPDDTVMTWPHLLSIEFLAAGMMSIFLLLMGLFINAPLEELANSNVTPAVAKAPWYFLGLQELLAYFHPTVAGVLTPLLVLVGAAFIPYVDRGNLTATRPSERKTAVILFTLFCALGLILTFVGIFFRGPGYSFVIPYLPFFDNTSPGLHFSL
;
A
#
# COMPACT_ATOMS: atom_id res chain seq x y z
N MET A 1 50.80 19.04 -41.77
CA MET A 1 50.25 19.20 -40.41
C MET A 1 50.77 18.03 -39.59
N THR A 2 51.85 18.24 -38.85
CA THR A 2 52.60 17.17 -38.17
C THR A 2 52.27 17.27 -36.69
N ASP A 3 51.55 16.27 -36.19
CA ASP A 3 51.09 16.19 -34.80
C ASP A 3 52.24 15.64 -33.93
N THR A 4 52.99 16.52 -33.30
CA THR A 4 54.07 16.15 -32.37
C THR A 4 53.49 15.73 -31.02
N LYS A 5 53.37 14.41 -30.80
CA LYS A 5 53.11 13.85 -29.47
C LYS A 5 54.24 14.23 -28.50
N LEU A 6 53.88 14.91 -27.40
CA LEU A 6 54.78 15.18 -26.28
C LEU A 6 55.20 13.86 -25.59
N PRO A 7 56.46 13.73 -25.11
CA PRO A 7 56.94 12.51 -24.47
C PRO A 7 56.22 12.26 -23.13
N THR A 8 55.84 11.00 -22.89
CA THR A 8 55.21 10.55 -21.64
C THR A 8 56.17 10.72 -20.47
N ASP A 9 55.78 11.55 -19.51
CA ASP A 9 56.49 11.75 -18.24
C ASP A 9 56.64 10.42 -17.50
N LYS A 10 57.86 9.88 -17.47
CA LYS A 10 58.19 8.68 -16.70
C LYS A 10 58.23 9.09 -15.23
N ARG A 11 57.18 8.77 -14.47
CA ARG A 11 57.19 8.89 -13.00
C ARG A 11 58.35 8.08 -12.43
N VAL A 12 59.44 8.76 -12.06
CA VAL A 12 60.55 8.16 -11.32
C VAL A 12 60.11 8.05 -9.86
N VAL A 13 59.91 6.84 -9.39
CA VAL A 13 59.60 6.58 -7.98
C VAL A 13 60.90 6.76 -7.19
N LEU A 14 60.95 7.78 -6.33
CA LEU A 14 62.09 8.00 -5.45
C LEU A 14 62.17 6.86 -4.41
N PRO A 15 63.38 6.43 -4.01
CA PRO A 15 63.56 5.50 -2.90
C PRO A 15 62.86 6.03 -1.64
N VAL A 16 62.17 5.14 -0.93
CA VAL A 16 61.49 5.48 0.33
C VAL A 16 62.52 5.94 1.36
N ASP A 17 62.33 7.14 1.88
CA ASP A 17 63.15 7.70 2.96
C ASP A 17 62.97 6.86 4.24
N PRO A 18 64.04 6.25 4.78
CA PRO A 18 63.97 5.38 5.95
C PRO A 18 63.53 6.11 7.22
N THR A 19 63.62 7.44 7.27
CA THR A 19 63.25 8.26 8.42
C THR A 19 61.76 8.60 8.46
N ARG A 20 61.05 8.49 7.32
CA ARG A 20 59.63 8.83 7.16
C ARG A 20 58.75 7.57 7.10
N ARG A 21 58.90 6.69 8.07
CA ARG A 21 58.11 5.46 8.16
C ARG A 21 56.74 5.76 8.78
N THR A 22 55.67 5.79 7.97
CA THR A 22 54.30 5.93 8.47
C THR A 22 53.93 4.71 9.32
N GLU A 23 52.99 4.85 10.26
CA GLU A 23 52.55 3.77 11.16
C GLU A 23 52.08 2.52 10.39
N ILE A 24 51.49 2.75 9.22
CA ILE A 24 51.09 1.73 8.24
C ILE A 24 52.26 0.83 7.81
N ASP A 25 53.47 1.37 7.75
CA ASP A 25 54.67 0.65 7.31
C ASP A 25 55.41 -0.06 8.45
N LYS A 26 55.13 0.32 9.72
CA LYS A 26 55.57 -0.46 10.91
C LYS A 26 54.71 -1.70 11.13
N GLN A 27 53.47 -1.69 10.66
CA GLN A 27 52.52 -2.79 10.82
C GLN A 27 52.65 -3.86 9.74
N ARG A 28 53.50 -3.66 8.72
CA ARG A 28 53.98 -4.74 7.85
C ARG A 28 54.89 -5.67 8.64
N VAL A 29 54.28 -6.68 9.24
CA VAL A 29 54.96 -7.85 9.80
C VAL A 29 55.94 -8.38 8.75
N PRO A 30 57.20 -8.70 9.09
CA PRO A 30 58.09 -9.36 8.15
C PRO A 30 57.51 -10.75 7.88
N MET A 31 56.73 -10.86 6.80
CA MET A 31 56.27 -12.14 6.29
C MET A 31 57.53 -12.92 5.94
N SER A 32 57.91 -13.89 6.78
CA SER A 32 59.03 -14.78 6.51
C SER A 32 58.91 -15.29 5.08
N ALA A 33 59.95 -15.13 4.27
CA ALA A 33 59.99 -15.42 2.85
C ALA A 33 59.81 -16.92 2.55
N ARG A 34 58.62 -17.45 2.77
CA ARG A 34 58.18 -18.73 2.21
C ARG A 34 57.68 -18.44 0.78
N PRO A 35 58.05 -19.24 -0.23
CA PRO A 35 57.58 -19.06 -1.59
C PRO A 35 56.10 -19.46 -1.67
N TYR A 36 55.20 -18.53 -1.36
CA TYR A 36 53.77 -18.72 -1.58
C TYR A 36 53.48 -18.63 -3.08
N ARG A 37 53.06 -19.73 -3.70
CA ARG A 37 52.54 -19.76 -5.07
C ARG A 37 51.10 -19.24 -5.05
N LEU A 38 50.85 -18.09 -5.69
CA LEU A 38 49.49 -17.60 -5.92
C LEU A 38 48.74 -18.63 -6.77
N LEU A 39 47.85 -19.41 -6.15
CA LEU A 39 47.04 -20.42 -6.85
C LEU A 39 45.87 -19.78 -7.61
N ALA A 40 45.31 -18.69 -7.09
CA ALA A 40 44.35 -17.84 -7.79
C ALA A 40 44.30 -16.47 -7.12
N LEU A 41 44.40 -15.40 -7.92
CA LEU A 41 44.00 -14.06 -7.52
C LEU A 41 42.52 -13.93 -7.87
N VAL A 42 41.65 -14.37 -6.97
CA VAL A 42 40.24 -14.01 -7.04
C VAL A 42 40.18 -12.54 -6.68
N LYS A 43 39.90 -11.69 -7.67
CA LYS A 43 39.46 -10.32 -7.44
C LYS A 43 38.20 -10.47 -6.59
N GLN A 44 38.33 -10.24 -5.28
CA GLN A 44 37.17 -9.97 -4.46
C GLN A 44 36.57 -8.73 -5.11
N ASP A 45 35.59 -8.92 -6.00
CA ASP A 45 34.54 -7.94 -6.12
C ASP A 45 34.13 -7.74 -4.69
N ALA A 46 34.47 -6.56 -4.17
CA ALA A 46 34.15 -6.19 -2.82
C ALA A 46 32.73 -6.70 -2.62
N VAL A 47 32.51 -7.52 -1.59
CA VAL A 47 31.20 -7.57 -1.00
C VAL A 47 30.99 -6.13 -0.61
N VAL A 48 30.44 -5.33 -1.53
CA VAL A 48 30.05 -3.97 -1.34
C VAL A 48 28.97 -4.19 -0.32
N ARG A 49 29.35 -4.15 0.95
CA ARG A 49 28.46 -3.78 2.02
C ARG A 49 27.97 -2.43 1.56
N VAL A 50 26.88 -2.47 0.78
CA VAL A 50 25.99 -1.34 0.61
C VAL A 50 25.76 -0.96 2.06
N GLN A 51 26.37 0.15 2.46
CA GLN A 51 26.13 0.71 3.77
C GLN A 51 24.65 0.99 3.76
N LYS A 52 23.86 0.06 4.30
CA LYS A 52 22.46 0.29 4.57
C LYS A 52 22.49 1.48 5.51
N GLU A 53 21.86 2.58 5.12
CA GLU A 53 21.68 3.71 6.03
C GLU A 53 21.21 3.14 7.38
N PRO A 54 21.69 3.69 8.51
CA PRO A 54 21.27 3.21 9.83
C PRO A 54 19.74 3.13 9.86
N ASP A 55 19.21 1.91 9.83
CA ASP A 55 17.78 1.67 9.82
C ASP A 55 17.33 2.04 11.23
N ASP A 56 16.56 3.14 11.36
CA ASP A 56 16.02 3.65 12.64
C ASP A 56 14.95 2.69 13.15
N THR A 57 15.41 1.53 13.56
CA THR A 57 14.60 0.37 13.92
C THR A 57 14.67 0.20 15.42
N VAL A 58 13.49 0.19 16.05
CA VAL A 58 13.33 -0.05 17.48
C VAL A 58 12.90 -1.50 17.72
N MET A 59 13.24 -2.03 18.88
CA MET A 59 12.79 -3.37 19.27
C MET A 59 11.25 -3.42 19.33
N THR A 60 10.65 -4.40 18.64
CA THR A 60 9.19 -4.59 18.57
C THR A 60 8.55 -4.61 19.96
N TRP A 61 9.21 -5.30 20.90
CA TRP A 61 8.91 -5.23 22.32
C TRP A 61 9.90 -4.29 23.02
N PRO A 62 9.47 -3.33 23.85
CA PRO A 62 8.08 -2.99 24.20
C PRO A 62 7.42 -1.93 23.29
N HIS A 63 8.15 -1.38 22.30
CA HIS A 63 7.79 -0.09 21.70
C HIS A 63 6.56 -0.17 20.78
N LEU A 64 6.57 -1.10 19.81
CA LEU A 64 5.43 -1.28 18.90
C LEU A 64 4.26 -2.01 19.59
N LEU A 65 4.58 -3.08 20.33
CA LEU A 65 3.55 -3.95 20.88
C LEU A 65 2.67 -3.26 21.93
N SER A 66 3.21 -2.30 22.70
CA SER A 66 2.42 -1.53 23.66
C SER A 66 1.42 -0.58 23.00
N ILE A 67 1.81 0.09 21.91
CA ILE A 67 0.95 1.03 21.17
C ILE A 67 -0.15 0.26 20.42
N GLU A 68 0.20 -0.85 19.79
CA GLU A 68 -0.78 -1.72 19.10
C GLU A 68 -1.79 -2.33 20.08
N PHE A 69 -1.33 -2.81 21.24
CA PHE A 69 -2.22 -3.34 22.28
C PHE A 69 -3.17 -2.26 22.82
N LEU A 70 -2.67 -1.04 23.03
CA LEU A 70 -3.51 0.10 23.42
C LEU A 70 -4.54 0.43 22.34
N ALA A 71 -4.14 0.48 21.07
CA ALA A 71 -5.04 0.74 19.95
C ALA A 71 -6.12 -0.35 19.82
N ALA A 72 -5.76 -1.62 19.96
CA ALA A 72 -6.69 -2.74 19.94
C ALA A 72 -7.67 -2.69 21.13
N GLY A 73 -7.18 -2.34 22.32
CA GLY A 73 -8.01 -2.12 23.51
C GLY A 73 -9.01 -0.98 23.32
N MET A 74 -8.55 0.18 22.82
CA MET A 74 -9.42 1.32 22.51
C MET A 74 -10.47 0.96 21.46
N MET A 75 -10.10 0.26 20.39
CA MET A 75 -11.05 -0.17 19.36
C MET A 75 -12.09 -1.16 19.91
N SER A 76 -11.67 -2.08 20.78
CA SER A 76 -12.56 -3.03 21.44
C SER A 76 -13.59 -2.32 22.32
N ILE A 77 -13.12 -1.37 23.15
CA ILE A 77 -14.01 -0.56 23.99
C ILE A 77 -14.96 0.25 23.11
N PHE A 78 -14.48 0.87 22.03
CA PHE A 78 -15.31 1.62 21.10
C PHE A 78 -16.44 0.76 20.50
N LEU A 79 -16.13 -0.44 20.01
CA LEU A 79 -17.14 -1.35 19.45
C LEU A 79 -18.15 -1.82 20.51
N LEU A 80 -17.71 -2.09 21.74
CA LEU A 80 -18.60 -2.48 22.84
C LEU A 80 -19.53 -1.34 23.24
N LEU A 81 -19.02 -0.11 23.35
CA LEU A 81 -19.83 1.07 23.63
C LEU A 81 -20.82 1.33 22.49
N MET A 82 -20.37 1.23 21.25
CA MET A 82 -21.25 1.38 20.08
C MET A 82 -22.40 0.36 20.14
N GLY A 83 -22.11 -0.93 20.37
CA GLY A 83 -23.13 -1.97 20.48
C GLY A 83 -24.06 -1.84 21.68
N LEU A 84 -23.61 -1.19 22.76
CA LEU A 84 -24.44 -0.94 23.95
C LEU A 84 -25.42 0.23 23.73
N PHE A 85 -24.99 1.28 23.01
CA PHE A 85 -25.79 2.49 22.80
C PHE A 85 -26.59 2.49 21.49
N ILE A 86 -26.13 1.77 20.47
CA ILE A 86 -26.77 1.69 19.16
C ILE A 86 -27.37 0.30 18.99
N ASN A 87 -28.68 0.19 19.16
CA ASN A 87 -29.39 -1.05 18.89
C ASN A 87 -29.30 -1.41 17.41
N ALA A 88 -29.05 -2.69 17.13
CA ALA A 88 -29.07 -3.19 15.76
C ALA A 88 -30.49 -3.08 15.17
N PRO A 89 -30.66 -2.51 13.96
CA PRO A 89 -31.91 -2.58 13.23
C PRO A 89 -32.10 -4.03 12.75
N LEU A 90 -32.80 -4.83 13.55
CA LEU A 90 -33.14 -6.21 13.20
C LEU A 90 -34.53 -6.23 12.57
N GLU A 91 -34.65 -6.85 11.40
CA GLU A 91 -35.93 -7.12 10.75
C GLU A 91 -36.67 -8.30 11.41
N GLU A 92 -37.90 -8.55 10.97
CA GLU A 92 -38.67 -9.73 11.38
C GLU A 92 -37.96 -11.04 11.03
N LEU A 93 -38.37 -12.14 11.67
CA LEU A 93 -37.85 -13.46 11.36
C LEU A 93 -38.06 -13.78 9.88
N ALA A 94 -37.02 -14.37 9.27
CA ALA A 94 -37.00 -14.65 7.84
C ALA A 94 -38.23 -15.48 7.41
N ASN A 95 -38.98 -14.97 6.43
CA ASN A 95 -40.15 -15.62 5.85
C ASN A 95 -39.97 -15.75 4.34
N SER A 96 -39.91 -16.99 3.82
CA SER A 96 -39.74 -17.24 2.39
C SER A 96 -40.92 -16.79 1.52
N ASN A 97 -42.10 -16.56 2.11
CA ASN A 97 -43.29 -16.11 1.37
C ASN A 97 -43.38 -14.58 1.23
N VAL A 98 -42.49 -13.83 1.87
CA VAL A 98 -42.51 -12.36 1.88
C VAL A 98 -41.14 -11.83 1.48
N THR A 99 -41.08 -11.05 0.41
CA THR A 99 -39.86 -10.31 0.03
C THR A 99 -39.94 -8.91 0.64
N PRO A 100 -38.93 -8.48 1.43
CA PRO A 100 -38.92 -7.14 2.01
C PRO A 100 -38.93 -6.07 0.91
N ALA A 101 -39.62 -4.96 1.17
CA ALA A 101 -39.77 -3.88 0.19
C ALA A 101 -38.44 -3.22 -0.17
N VAL A 102 -37.46 -3.21 0.75
CA VAL A 102 -36.13 -2.62 0.57
C VAL A 102 -35.09 -3.63 1.04
N ALA A 103 -34.53 -4.41 0.11
CA ALA A 103 -33.43 -5.33 0.42
C ALA A 103 -32.08 -4.64 0.12
N LYS A 104 -31.49 -3.97 1.11
CA LYS A 104 -30.14 -3.39 1.00
C LYS A 104 -29.09 -4.41 1.46
N ALA A 105 -27.99 -4.49 0.72
CA ALA A 105 -26.82 -5.26 1.12
C ALA A 105 -26.09 -4.55 2.27
N PRO A 106 -25.26 -5.29 3.03
CA PRO A 106 -24.36 -4.69 4.01
C PRO A 106 -23.52 -3.57 3.38
N TRP A 107 -23.20 -2.52 4.13
CA TRP A 107 -22.55 -1.30 3.65
C TRP A 107 -21.26 -1.53 2.84
N TYR A 108 -20.49 -2.58 3.16
CA TYR A 108 -19.26 -2.95 2.44
C TYR A 108 -19.52 -3.60 1.07
N PHE A 109 -20.73 -4.14 0.84
CA PHE A 109 -21.18 -4.65 -0.46
C PHE A 109 -22.12 -3.70 -1.20
N LEU A 110 -22.56 -2.62 -0.55
CA LEU A 110 -23.58 -1.74 -1.07
C LEU A 110 -23.14 -1.03 -2.36
N GLY A 111 -21.86 -0.64 -2.49
CA GLY A 111 -21.32 -0.12 -3.74
C GLY A 111 -21.35 -1.14 -4.91
N LEU A 112 -21.19 -2.43 -4.62
CA LEU A 112 -21.32 -3.50 -5.61
C LEU A 112 -22.80 -3.73 -5.97
N GLN A 113 -23.69 -3.66 -4.98
CA GLN A 113 -25.14 -3.72 -5.21
C GLN A 113 -25.62 -2.57 -6.09
N GLU A 114 -25.09 -1.37 -5.88
CA GLU A 114 -25.38 -0.21 -6.72
C GLU A 114 -24.97 -0.46 -8.17
N LEU A 115 -23.81 -1.10 -8.39
CA LEU A 115 -23.37 -1.48 -9.73
C LEU A 115 -24.29 -2.54 -10.37
N LEU A 116 -24.82 -3.48 -9.58
CA LEU A 116 -25.78 -4.50 -10.04
C LEU A 116 -27.11 -3.91 -10.49
N ALA A 117 -27.48 -2.72 -10.01
CA ALA A 117 -28.70 -2.05 -10.46
C ALA A 117 -28.58 -1.47 -11.87
N TYR A 118 -27.37 -1.22 -12.37
CA TYR A 118 -27.15 -0.63 -13.70
C TYR A 118 -26.60 -1.62 -14.73
N PHE A 119 -25.85 -2.63 -14.30
CA PHE A 119 -25.17 -3.56 -15.20
C PHE A 119 -25.68 -4.99 -15.05
N HIS A 120 -25.49 -5.79 -16.11
CA HIS A 120 -25.83 -7.21 -16.07
C HIS A 120 -25.08 -7.91 -14.91
N PRO A 121 -25.73 -8.85 -14.18
CA PRO A 121 -25.14 -9.48 -12.99
C PRO A 121 -23.77 -10.10 -13.18
N THR A 122 -23.47 -10.63 -14.37
CA THR A 122 -22.14 -11.17 -14.67
C THR A 122 -21.05 -10.10 -14.70
N VAL A 123 -21.37 -8.90 -15.20
CA VAL A 123 -20.41 -7.81 -15.30
C VAL A 123 -20.16 -7.23 -13.91
N ALA A 124 -21.21 -6.81 -13.22
CA ALA A 124 -21.08 -6.16 -11.91
C ALA A 124 -20.69 -7.12 -10.78
N GLY A 125 -21.28 -8.31 -10.75
CA GLY A 125 -21.13 -9.27 -9.66
C GLY A 125 -19.94 -10.22 -9.79
N VAL A 126 -19.48 -10.49 -11.01
CA VAL A 126 -18.37 -11.45 -11.25
C VAL A 126 -17.16 -10.75 -11.84
N LEU A 127 -17.30 -10.10 -12.99
CA LEU A 127 -16.15 -9.52 -13.70
C LEU A 127 -15.51 -8.37 -12.94
N THR A 128 -16.28 -7.42 -12.42
CA THR A 128 -15.75 -6.27 -11.66
C THR A 128 -14.92 -6.69 -10.44
N PRO A 129 -15.43 -7.49 -9.48
CA PRO A 129 -14.63 -7.89 -8.32
C PRO A 129 -13.43 -8.75 -8.74
N LEU A 130 -13.58 -9.61 -9.75
CA LEU A 130 -12.47 -10.40 -10.29
C LEU A 130 -11.37 -9.48 -10.86
N LEU A 131 -11.73 -8.47 -11.65
CA LEU A 131 -10.79 -7.50 -12.21
C LEU A 131 -10.08 -6.68 -11.13
N VAL A 132 -10.78 -6.31 -10.05
CA VAL A 132 -10.15 -5.61 -8.91
C VAL A 132 -9.13 -6.51 -8.21
N LEU A 133 -9.48 -7.77 -7.93
CA LEU A 133 -8.59 -8.72 -7.27
C LEU A 133 -7.38 -9.09 -8.13
N VAL A 134 -7.62 -9.42 -9.41
CA VAL A 134 -6.57 -9.74 -10.37
C VAL A 134 -5.69 -8.51 -10.61
N GLY A 135 -6.30 -7.33 -10.80
CA GLY A 135 -5.59 -6.07 -10.93
C GLY A 135 -4.68 -5.78 -9.73
N ALA A 136 -5.19 -5.99 -8.50
CA ALA A 136 -4.41 -5.85 -7.27
C ALA A 136 -3.24 -6.85 -7.20
N ALA A 137 -3.45 -8.10 -7.60
CA ALA A 137 -2.39 -9.11 -7.68
C ALA A 137 -1.32 -8.77 -8.74
N PHE A 138 -1.69 -8.02 -9.80
CA PHE A 138 -0.76 -7.58 -10.83
C PHE A 138 0.03 -6.31 -10.47
N ILE A 139 -0.36 -5.56 -9.42
CA ILE A 139 0.35 -4.35 -8.98
C ILE A 139 1.87 -4.55 -8.89
N PRO A 140 2.43 -5.56 -8.18
CA PRO A 140 3.89 -5.72 -8.07
C PRO A 140 4.61 -5.95 -9.40
N TYR A 141 3.92 -6.37 -10.46
CA TYR A 141 4.52 -6.64 -11.77
C TYR A 141 4.49 -5.42 -12.70
N VAL A 142 3.44 -4.60 -12.57
CA VAL A 142 3.22 -3.39 -13.37
C VAL A 142 3.96 -2.20 -12.78
N ASP A 143 3.95 -2.07 -11.46
CA ASP A 143 4.54 -0.97 -10.72
C ASP A 143 6.03 -1.20 -10.47
N ARG A 144 6.85 -0.85 -11.47
CA ARG A 144 8.32 -0.96 -11.40
C ARG A 144 8.99 0.32 -10.87
N GLY A 145 8.23 1.17 -10.19
CA GLY A 145 8.73 2.40 -9.59
C GLY A 145 9.72 2.15 -8.45
N ASN A 146 10.31 3.22 -7.93
CA ASN A 146 11.16 3.12 -6.74
C ASN A 146 10.32 2.66 -5.54
N LEU A 147 10.60 1.46 -5.01
CA LEU A 147 9.89 0.87 -3.86
C LEU A 147 10.11 1.65 -2.56
N THR A 148 11.20 2.41 -2.46
CA THR A 148 11.54 3.23 -1.29
C THR A 148 10.91 4.62 -1.36
N ALA A 149 10.16 4.93 -2.42
CA ALA A 149 9.45 6.19 -2.57
C ALA A 149 8.25 6.26 -1.61
N THR A 150 8.47 6.83 -0.42
CA THR A 150 7.46 7.01 0.63
C THR A 150 6.63 8.28 0.46
N ARG A 151 7.10 9.24 -0.37
CA ARG A 151 6.44 10.52 -0.56
C ARG A 151 5.34 10.41 -1.63
N PRO A 152 4.10 10.88 -1.36
CA PRO A 152 3.03 10.90 -2.37
C PRO A 152 3.39 11.69 -3.64
N SER A 153 4.30 12.67 -3.54
CA SER A 153 4.79 13.46 -4.67
C SER A 153 5.63 12.67 -5.68
N GLU A 154 6.18 11.53 -5.28
CA GLU A 154 7.02 10.68 -6.13
C GLU A 154 6.20 9.67 -6.94
N ARG A 155 4.95 9.41 -6.52
CA ARG A 155 4.04 8.43 -7.12
C ARG A 155 2.68 9.01 -7.49
N LYS A 156 2.68 10.26 -8.01
CA LYS A 156 1.46 11.05 -8.26
C LYS A 156 0.42 10.29 -9.08
N THR A 157 0.82 9.62 -10.15
CA THR A 157 -0.10 8.89 -11.03
C THR A 157 -0.79 7.74 -10.31
N ALA A 158 -0.03 6.91 -9.58
CA ALA A 158 -0.57 5.79 -8.80
C ALA A 158 -1.50 6.27 -7.68
N VAL A 159 -1.10 7.33 -6.96
CA VAL A 159 -1.91 7.92 -5.88
C VAL A 159 -3.20 8.51 -6.43
N ILE A 160 -3.17 9.21 -7.56
CA ILE A 160 -4.38 9.77 -8.20
C ILE A 160 -5.31 8.66 -8.65
N LEU A 161 -4.80 7.64 -9.35
CA LEU A 161 -5.60 6.53 -9.84
C LEU A 161 -6.24 5.74 -8.69
N PHE A 162 -5.47 5.45 -7.63
CA PHE A 162 -5.97 4.75 -6.45
C PHE A 162 -6.99 5.58 -5.68
N THR A 163 -6.73 6.88 -5.49
CA THR A 163 -7.69 7.79 -4.86
C THR A 163 -8.98 7.89 -5.66
N LEU A 164 -8.89 7.95 -7.00
CA LEU A 164 -10.06 7.96 -7.88
C LEU A 164 -10.84 6.65 -7.79
N PHE A 165 -10.16 5.50 -7.74
CA PHE A 165 -10.79 4.20 -7.53
C PHE A 165 -11.55 4.15 -6.19
N CYS A 166 -10.93 4.58 -5.09
CA CYS A 166 -11.57 4.66 -3.78
C CYS A 166 -12.75 5.66 -3.78
N ALA A 167 -12.58 6.82 -4.41
CA ALA A 167 -13.63 7.84 -4.50
C ALA A 167 -14.85 7.33 -5.28
N LEU A 168 -14.65 6.64 -6.41
CA LEU A 168 -15.72 6.01 -7.18
C LEU A 168 -16.48 4.98 -6.33
N GLY A 169 -15.75 4.12 -5.61
CA GLY A 169 -16.37 3.14 -4.70
C GLY A 169 -17.18 3.79 -3.58
N LEU A 170 -16.66 4.86 -2.98
CA LEU A 170 -17.37 5.62 -1.94
C LEU A 170 -18.60 6.35 -2.49
N ILE A 171 -18.52 6.92 -3.69
CA ILE A 171 -19.67 7.56 -4.35
C ILE A 171 -20.78 6.53 -4.62
N LEU A 172 -20.44 5.36 -5.15
CA LEU A 172 -21.43 4.29 -5.38
C LEU A 172 -22.08 3.84 -4.06
N THR A 173 -21.28 3.62 -3.02
CA THR A 173 -21.80 3.29 -1.69
C THR A 173 -22.70 4.39 -1.14
N PHE A 174 -22.30 5.65 -1.26
CA PHE A 174 -23.11 6.80 -0.81
C PHE A 174 -24.46 6.87 -1.53
N VAL A 175 -24.47 6.66 -2.85
CA VAL A 175 -25.71 6.63 -3.64
C VAL A 175 -26.60 5.47 -3.16
N GLY A 176 -26.03 4.29 -2.95
CA GLY A 176 -26.75 3.12 -2.45
C GLY A 176 -27.36 3.31 -1.06
N ILE A 177 -26.73 4.11 -0.17
CA ILE A 177 -27.26 4.40 1.18
C ILE A 177 -28.49 5.30 1.08
N PHE A 178 -28.37 6.42 0.38
CA PHE A 178 -29.29 7.56 0.51
C PHE A 178 -30.36 7.67 -0.58
N PHE A 179 -30.10 7.15 -1.78
CA PHE A 179 -30.98 7.36 -2.95
C PHE A 179 -31.75 6.11 -3.36
N ARG A 180 -31.70 5.03 -2.57
CA ARG A 180 -32.39 3.76 -2.85
C ARG A 180 -33.63 3.59 -1.98
N GLY A 181 -34.78 3.47 -2.65
CA GLY A 181 -36.11 3.27 -2.07
C GLY A 181 -36.70 1.88 -2.35
N PRO A 182 -38.03 1.70 -2.20
CA PRO A 182 -38.72 0.43 -2.42
C PRO A 182 -38.40 -0.20 -3.79
N GLY A 183 -38.16 -1.51 -3.81
CA GLY A 183 -37.76 -2.25 -5.01
C GLY A 183 -36.38 -1.86 -5.56
N TYR A 184 -35.52 -1.22 -4.74
CA TYR A 184 -34.23 -0.66 -5.15
C TYR A 184 -34.34 0.43 -6.23
N SER A 185 -35.49 1.08 -6.33
CA SER A 185 -35.72 2.21 -7.24
C SER A 185 -34.94 3.45 -6.79
N PHE A 186 -34.56 4.30 -7.74
CA PHE A 186 -33.90 5.58 -7.45
C PHE A 186 -34.92 6.59 -6.94
N VAL A 187 -34.69 7.16 -5.76
CA VAL A 187 -35.59 8.13 -5.11
C VAL A 187 -34.78 9.34 -4.65
N ILE A 188 -35.33 10.55 -4.85
CA ILE A 188 -34.72 11.79 -4.38
C ILE A 188 -35.19 12.04 -2.93
N PRO A 189 -34.28 12.16 -1.95
CA PRO A 189 -34.65 12.17 -0.54
C PRO A 189 -35.38 13.44 -0.05
N TYR A 190 -35.40 14.55 -0.82
CA TYR A 190 -35.86 15.87 -0.37
C TYR A 190 -36.92 16.56 -1.27
N LEU A 191 -37.67 15.83 -2.09
CA LEU A 191 -38.80 16.42 -2.83
C LEU A 191 -40.04 16.59 -1.91
N PRO A 192 -40.74 17.75 -1.94
CA PRO A 192 -41.88 18.04 -1.06
C PRO A 192 -43.24 17.57 -1.62
N PHE A 193 -43.96 16.80 -0.79
CA PHE A 193 -45.41 16.85 -0.46
C PHE A 193 -46.51 16.75 -1.55
N PHE A 194 -46.30 16.95 -2.86
CA PHE A 194 -47.43 17.04 -3.82
C PHE A 194 -47.75 15.81 -4.69
N ASP A 195 -46.90 14.79 -4.75
CA ASP A 195 -47.20 13.53 -5.46
C ASP A 195 -47.28 12.37 -4.47
N ASN A 196 -48.42 12.33 -3.77
CA ASN A 196 -48.71 11.42 -2.68
C ASN A 196 -49.14 10.03 -3.21
N THR A 197 -48.16 9.15 -3.48
CA THR A 197 -48.39 7.68 -3.49
C THR A 197 -47.27 6.86 -2.87
N SER A 198 -46.11 7.43 -2.52
CA SER A 198 -45.04 6.73 -1.83
C SER A 198 -44.85 7.26 -0.40
N PRO A 199 -44.98 6.43 0.65
CA PRO A 199 -44.70 6.86 2.02
C PRO A 199 -43.28 7.43 2.11
N GLY A 200 -43.19 8.65 2.65
CA GLY A 200 -41.97 9.43 2.74
C GLY A 200 -40.87 8.78 3.60
N LEU A 201 -39.64 9.21 3.37
CA LEU A 201 -38.43 8.95 4.16
C LEU A 201 -38.34 7.54 4.75
N HIS A 202 -38.30 6.52 3.89
CA HIS A 202 -37.75 5.23 4.27
C HIS A 202 -36.22 5.32 4.36
N PHE A 203 -35.71 5.98 5.41
CA PHE A 203 -34.37 5.68 5.93
C PHE A 203 -34.43 4.34 6.68
N SER A 204 -34.75 3.27 5.93
CA SER A 204 -34.45 1.92 6.39
C SER A 204 -32.96 1.72 6.14
N LEU A 205 -32.21 1.80 7.23
CA LEU A 205 -30.98 1.07 7.43
C LEU A 205 -31.33 -0.32 7.95
#